data_AF-A0A9D2KWM3-F1
#
_entry.id   AF-A0A9D2KWM3-F1
#
_cell.length_a   1.000
_cell.length_b   1.000
_cell.length_c   1.000
_cell.angle_alpha   90.00
_cell.angle_beta   90.00
_cell.angle_gamma   90.00
#
_symmetry.space_group_name_H-M   'P 1'
#
loop_
_entity.id
_entity.type
_entity.pdbx_description
1 polymer ?
#
loop_
_entity_poly.entity_id
_entity_poly.type
_entity_poly.pdbx_seq_one_letter_code
_entity_poly.pdbx_strand_id
1 'polypeptide(L)'
;MKPKEMSAAQIDAVTGATPHNGTLNYIWDGTDDKHRQVADGIYTIYIEGTLYWNSRITCLGKVDWGNQKQSSIPVTTYYHDSSPKNKNMITEVKMTYVVAK
;
A
#
# COMPACT_ATOMS: atom_id res chain seq x y z
N MET A 1 3.19 -13.85 -2.22
CA MET A 1 2.95 -13.66 -3.67
C MET A 1 3.57 -12.34 -4.06
N LYS A 2 4.27 -12.28 -5.20
CA LYS A 2 4.77 -11.02 -5.73
C LYS A 2 3.68 -10.38 -6.60
N PRO A 3 3.50 -9.05 -6.61
CA PRO A 3 2.46 -8.41 -7.41
C PRO A 3 2.48 -8.83 -8.89
N LYS A 4 3.67 -9.00 -9.48
CA LYS A 4 3.85 -9.47 -10.87
C LYS A 4 3.24 -10.85 -11.20
N GLU A 5 2.86 -11.64 -10.19
CA GLU A 5 2.29 -12.99 -10.31
C GLU A 5 0.76 -12.99 -10.16
N MET A 6 0.16 -11.84 -9.90
CA MET A 6 -1.29 -11.68 -9.70
C MET A 6 -1.94 -11.07 -10.94
N SER A 7 -3.17 -11.48 -11.24
CA SER A 7 -3.94 -10.93 -12.37
C SER A 7 -4.42 -9.50 -12.07
N ALA A 8 -4.78 -8.74 -13.12
CA ALA A 8 -5.37 -7.41 -12.95
C ALA A 8 -6.66 -7.43 -12.11
N ALA A 9 -7.41 -8.53 -12.12
CA ALA A 9 -8.57 -8.71 -11.23
C ALA A 9 -8.20 -8.87 -9.75
N GLN A 10 -6.92 -9.10 -9.43
CA GLN A 10 -6.39 -9.30 -8.07
C GLN A 10 -5.53 -8.13 -7.60
N ILE A 11 -5.14 -7.22 -8.51
CA ILE A 11 -4.37 -6.01 -8.19
C ILE A 11 -5.11 -4.81 -8.76
N ASP A 12 -5.63 -3.98 -7.86
CA ASP A 12 -5.79 -2.57 -8.16
C ASP A 12 -4.49 -1.86 -7.76
N ALA A 13 -3.83 -1.20 -8.72
CA ALA A 13 -2.55 -0.54 -8.51
C ALA A 13 -2.63 0.91 -8.95
N VAL A 14 -2.41 1.82 -8.00
CA VAL A 14 -2.17 3.23 -8.28
C VAL A 14 -0.66 3.43 -8.42
N THR A 15 -0.21 3.84 -9.62
CA THR A 15 1.19 4.26 -9.84
C THR A 15 1.22 5.73 -10.23
N GLY A 16 2.22 6.45 -9.75
CA GLY A 16 2.36 7.89 -9.99
C GLY A 16 3.81 8.30 -10.18
N ALA A 17 4.02 9.51 -10.70
CA ALA A 17 5.33 10.15 -10.74
C ALA A 17 5.92 10.29 -9.33
N THR A 18 7.24 10.53 -9.24
CA THR A 18 7.89 10.83 -7.96
C THR A 18 7.11 11.92 -7.22
N PRO A 19 6.49 11.61 -6.06
CA PRO A 19 5.67 12.57 -5.35
C PRO A 19 6.53 13.74 -4.84
N HIS A 20 5.91 14.90 -4.66
CA HIS A 20 6.55 16.00 -3.94
C HIS A 20 6.83 15.59 -2.49
N ASN A 21 7.87 16.18 -1.89
CA ASN A 21 8.18 15.99 -0.47
C ASN A 21 6.97 16.38 0.40
N GLY A 22 6.74 15.61 1.47
CA GLY A 22 5.67 15.87 2.44
C GLY A 22 4.85 14.63 2.74
N THR A 23 3.68 14.84 3.36
CA THR A 23 2.75 13.77 3.69
C THR A 23 1.91 13.41 2.47
N LEU A 24 2.00 12.15 2.04
CA LEU A 24 1.17 11.59 0.98
C LEU A 24 0.01 10.80 1.58
N ASN A 25 -1.19 11.00 1.04
CA ASN A 25 -2.39 10.28 1.48
C ASN A 25 -2.99 9.55 0.27
N TYR A 26 -3.21 8.26 0.42
CA TYR A 26 -3.85 7.40 -0.57
C TYR A 26 -5.09 6.78 0.07
N ILE A 27 -6.18 6.73 -0.68
CA ILE A 27 -7.44 6.15 -0.23
C ILE A 27 -7.87 5.15 -1.28
N TRP A 28 -8.07 3.91 -0.85
CA TRP A 28 -8.80 2.92 -1.62
C TRP A 28 -10.24 2.92 -1.13
N ASP A 29 -11.18 3.04 -2.06
CA ASP A 29 -12.63 3.14 -1.78
C ASP A 29 -13.34 1.78 -1.73
N GLY A 30 -12.59 0.69 -1.87
CA GLY A 30 -13.14 -0.66 -1.91
C GLY A 30 -13.69 -1.05 -3.28
N THR A 31 -13.28 -0.37 -4.35
CA THR A 31 -13.65 -0.75 -5.71
C THR A 31 -12.49 -1.39 -6.48
N ASP A 32 -12.83 -2.20 -7.49
CA ASP A 32 -11.89 -2.73 -8.46
C ASP A 32 -11.61 -1.72 -9.60
N ASP A 33 -10.75 -2.11 -10.54
CA ASP A 33 -10.39 -1.33 -11.74
C ASP A 33 -11.57 -0.99 -12.66
N LYS A 34 -12.72 -1.66 -12.48
CA LYS A 34 -13.98 -1.42 -13.19
C LYS A 34 -14.99 -0.66 -12.33
N HIS A 35 -14.54 -0.06 -11.22
CA HIS A 35 -15.35 0.73 -10.30
C HIS A 35 -16.48 -0.09 -9.64
N ARG A 36 -16.32 -1.41 -9.53
CA ARG A 36 -17.28 -2.30 -8.86
C ARG A 36 -16.80 -2.56 -7.45
N GLN A 37 -17.73 -2.60 -6.49
CA GLN A 37 -17.39 -2.97 -5.12
C GLN A 37 -16.78 -4.37 -5.07
N VAL A 38 -15.65 -4.48 -4.36
CA VAL A 38 -15.04 -5.77 -4.06
C VAL A 38 -15.83 -6.50 -2.98
N ALA A 39 -15.72 -7.83 -2.94
CA ALA A 39 -16.37 -8.64 -1.93
C ALA A 39 -15.76 -8.45 -0.53
N ASP A 40 -16.51 -8.80 0.51
CA ASP A 40 -15.97 -8.85 1.87
C ASP A 40 -14.86 -9.92 1.96
N GLY A 41 -13.79 -9.63 2.69
CA GLY A 41 -12.68 -10.55 2.84
C GLY A 41 -11.35 -9.91 3.25
N ILE A 42 -10.30 -10.74 3.30
CA ILE A 42 -8.95 -10.29 3.68
C ILE A 42 -8.19 -9.77 2.46
N TYR A 43 -7.83 -8.50 2.50
CA TYR A 43 -7.02 -7.83 1.48
C TYR A 43 -5.62 -7.53 2.02
N THR A 44 -4.63 -7.55 1.12
CA THR A 44 -3.27 -7.13 1.43
C THR A 44 -2.96 -5.86 0.65
N ILE A 45 -2.62 -4.79 1.38
CA ILE A 45 -2.21 -3.51 0.82
C ILE A 45 -0.68 -3.52 0.72
N TYR A 46 -0.16 -3.18 -0.46
CA TYR A 46 1.27 -2.98 -0.69
C TYR A 46 1.52 -1.51 -1.05
N ILE A 47 2.52 -0.91 -0.41
CA ILE A 47 3.11 0.37 -0.85
C ILE A 47 4.56 0.07 -1.21
N GLU A 48 4.90 0.25 -2.47
CA GLU A 48 6.26 0.06 -2.99
C GLU A 48 6.86 1.41 -3.39
N GLY A 49 8.13 1.63 -3.03
CA GLY A 49 8.85 2.86 -3.36
C GLY A 49 10.29 2.59 -3.75
N THR A 50 10.81 3.33 -4.72
CA THR A 50 12.24 3.35 -5.05
C THR A 50 12.90 4.54 -4.36
N LEU A 51 13.91 4.28 -3.53
CA LEU A 51 14.60 5.30 -2.73
C LEU A 51 15.83 5.84 -3.44
N TYR A 52 16.62 4.94 -4.05
CA TYR A 52 17.83 5.28 -4.80
C TYR A 52 18.32 4.11 -5.65
N TRP A 53 18.39 4.26 -6.98
CA TRP A 53 18.87 3.22 -7.93
C TRP A 53 18.16 1.87 -7.72
N ASN A 54 18.80 0.96 -6.97
CA ASN A 54 18.31 -0.38 -6.65
C ASN A 54 17.66 -0.47 -5.25
N SER A 55 17.88 0.51 -4.38
CA SER A 55 17.27 0.57 -3.05
C SER A 55 15.76 0.82 -3.14
N ARG A 56 14.99 -0.09 -2.54
CA ARG A 56 13.52 -0.07 -2.53
C ARG A 56 12.98 -0.31 -1.13
N ILE A 57 11.75 0.13 -0.92
CA ILE A 57 10.96 -0.14 0.27
C ILE A 57 9.66 -0.82 -0.14
N THR A 58 9.24 -1.81 0.63
CA THR A 58 7.91 -2.42 0.53
C THR A 58 7.26 -2.35 1.90
N CYS A 59 6.12 -1.68 1.99
CA CYS A 59 5.27 -1.69 3.18
C CYS A 59 4.03 -2.55 2.90
N LEU A 60 3.69 -3.41 3.85
CA LEU A 60 2.56 -4.33 3.76
C LEU A 60 1.61 -4.11 4.94
N GLY A 61 0.32 -4.05 4.65
CA GLY A 61 -0.75 -4.15 5.65
C GLY A 61 -1.80 -5.17 5.23
N LYS A 62 -2.47 -5.80 6.20
CA LYS A 62 -3.60 -6.69 5.94
C LYS A 62 -4.85 -6.12 6.57
N VAL A 63 -5.93 -6.04 5.79
CA VAL A 63 -7.21 -5.48 6.21
C VAL A 63 -8.31 -6.51 6.00
N ASP A 64 -9.22 -6.61 6.97
CA ASP A 64 -10.47 -7.37 6.84
C ASP A 64 -11.58 -6.43 6.35
N TRP A 65 -11.80 -6.42 5.04
CA TRP A 65 -12.78 -5.56 4.39
C TRP A 65 -14.19 -6.11 4.63
N GLY A 66 -15.12 -5.24 5.04
CA GLY A 66 -16.53 -5.58 5.26
C GLY A 66 -16.86 -6.18 6.63
N ASN A 67 -15.94 -6.93 7.27
CA ASN A 67 -16.26 -7.65 8.51
C ASN A 67 -15.84 -6.93 9.81
N GLN A 68 -14.67 -6.27 9.84
CA GLN A 68 -14.15 -5.63 11.07
C GLN A 68 -13.66 -4.20 10.83
N LYS A 69 -14.13 -3.27 11.67
CA LYS A 69 -13.59 -1.90 11.71
C LYS A 69 -12.24 -1.91 12.43
N GLN A 70 -11.13 -2.03 11.68
CA GLN A 70 -9.78 -1.90 12.22
C GLN A 70 -9.29 -0.45 12.13
N SER A 71 -9.41 0.31 13.21
CA SER A 71 -8.98 1.72 13.25
C SER A 71 -7.48 1.92 12.91
N SER A 72 -6.65 0.89 13.11
CA SER A 72 -5.24 0.86 12.71
C SER A 72 -4.88 -0.50 12.13
N ILE A 73 -4.22 -0.50 10.98
CA ILE A 73 -3.73 -1.71 10.30
C ILE A 73 -2.23 -1.82 10.58
N PRO A 74 -1.75 -2.92 11.18
CA PRO A 74 -0.32 -3.13 11.39
C PRO A 74 0.45 -3.11 10.07
N VAL A 75 1.52 -2.32 10.01
CA VAL A 75 2.38 -2.19 8.84
C VAL A 75 3.69 -2.94 9.07
N THR A 76 4.02 -3.85 8.16
CA THR A 76 5.35 -4.46 8.09
C THR A 76 6.15 -3.82 6.96
N THR A 77 7.36 -3.36 7.26
CA THR A 77 8.23 -2.68 6.29
C THR A 77 9.47 -3.50 5.99
N TYR A 78 9.75 -3.67 4.70
CA TYR A 78 10.94 -4.33 4.18
C TYR A 78 11.76 -3.32 3.38
N TYR A 79 13.07 -3.26 3.66
CA TYR A 79 14.02 -2.53 2.83
C TYR A 79 14.75 -3.55 1.97
N HIS A 80 14.72 -3.32 0.66
CA HIS A 80 15.44 -4.11 -0.33
C HIS A 80 16.67 -3.32 -0.74
N ASP A 81 17.82 -3.98 -0.68
CA ASP A 81 19.16 -3.40 -0.81
C ASP A 81 19.54 -2.41 0.31
N SER A 82 20.79 -2.47 0.77
CA SER A 82 21.27 -1.84 2.00
C SER A 82 21.96 -0.48 1.82
N SER A 83 21.73 0.21 0.68
CA SER A 83 22.28 1.55 0.47
C SER A 83 21.77 2.51 1.55
N PRO A 84 22.65 3.20 2.30
CA PRO A 84 22.22 4.17 3.30
C PRO A 84 21.68 5.47 2.68
N LYS A 85 21.99 5.72 1.40
CA LYS A 85 21.53 6.91 0.67
C LYS A 85 20.01 6.87 0.53
N ASN A 86 19.35 7.95 0.94
CA ASN A 86 17.90 8.13 0.83
C ASN A 86 17.03 7.12 1.61
N LYS A 87 17.62 6.29 2.50
CA LYS A 87 16.89 5.23 3.23
C LYS A 87 15.69 5.74 4.05
N ASN A 88 15.71 7.02 4.43
CA ASN A 88 14.68 7.68 5.23
C ASN A 88 13.76 8.61 4.40
N MET A 89 13.70 8.44 3.07
CA MET A 89 12.78 9.24 2.24
C MET A 89 11.30 8.89 2.45
N ILE A 90 11.02 7.64 2.84
CA ILE A 90 9.67 7.18 3.18
C ILE A 90 9.72 6.69 4.62
N THR A 91 9.01 7.39 5.50
CA THR A 91 8.98 7.12 6.94
C THR A 91 7.55 7.21 7.45
N GLU A 92 7.32 6.71 8.66
CA GLU A 92 6.03 6.86 9.36
C GLU A 92 4.80 6.37 8.58
N VAL A 93 4.97 5.32 7.76
CA VAL A 93 3.87 4.71 7.01
C VAL A 93 2.82 4.17 7.97
N LYS A 94 1.60 4.69 7.84
CA LYS A 94 0.42 4.30 8.61
C LYS A 94 -0.66 3.86 7.64
N MET A 95 -1.39 2.82 8.02
CA MET A 95 -2.55 2.33 7.30
C MET A 95 -3.72 2.31 8.28
N THR A 96 -4.86 2.87 7.88
CA THR A 96 -6.05 2.97 8.73
C THR A 96 -7.30 2.59 7.93
N TYR A 97 -8.23 1.91 8.57
CA TYR A 97 -9.57 1.71 8.02
C TYR A 97 -10.45 2.89 8.42
N VAL A 98 -10.86 3.70 7.44
CA VAL A 98 -11.75 4.84 7.68
C VAL A 98 -13.16 4.45 7.27
N VAL A 99 -14.10 4.56 8.20
CA VAL A 99 -15.53 4.42 7.88
C VAL A 99 -16.05 5.80 7.51
N ALA A 100 -16.51 5.97 6.27
CA ALA A 100 -17.24 7.17 5.89
C ALA A 100 -18.45 7.34 6.82
N LYS A 101 -18.58 8.51 7.44
CA LYS A 101 -19.72 8.85 8.30
C LYS A 101 -20.97 9.12 7.48
#